data_AF-A0A8I1AB48-F1
#
_entry.id   AF-A0A8I1AB48-F1
#
_cell.length_a   1.000
_cell.length_b   1.000
_cell.length_c   1.000
_cell.angle_alpha   90.00
_cell.angle_beta   90.00
_cell.angle_gamma   90.00
#
_symmetry.space_group_name_H-M   'P 1'
#
loop_
_entity.id
_entity.type
_entity.pdbx_description
1 polymer ?
#
loop_
_entity_poly.entity_id
_entity_poly.type
_entity_poly.pdbx_seq_one_letter_code
_entity_poly.pdbx_strand_id
1 'polypeptide(L)'
;MRTVDAFLKGYKPAFLDIPLERWKTEHMEYLLETYPYVGQNDYDLLSGRPFYLFFQNELIQSLFHAEVKRSGTLSAKEADRILGTILGFPPKAVDFYVRMMEEERKGNIEEYHRLRGRKIGLIYCGCSFATDIEDLEINALWLLDKYPYEEAKEDGMYIRLDGERIRVPIESYRQLAEFHESIRQRRGAVPV
;
A
#
# COMPACT_ATOMS: atom_id res chain seq x y z
N MET A 1 14.12 2.78 1.63
CA MET A 1 13.74 3.45 0.38
C MET A 1 12.43 4.16 0.62
N ARG A 2 12.42 5.50 0.50
CA ARG A 2 11.18 6.28 0.66
C ARG A 2 10.29 6.06 -0.57
N THR A 3 8.98 6.25 -0.40
CA THR A 3 7.99 6.07 -1.47
C THR A 3 8.31 6.93 -2.70
N VAL A 4 8.65 8.20 -2.48
CA VAL A 4 8.99 9.12 -3.58
C VAL A 4 10.26 8.70 -4.31
N ASP A 5 11.30 8.22 -3.60
CA ASP A 5 12.55 7.78 -4.22
C ASP A 5 12.31 6.57 -5.15
N ALA A 6 11.47 5.62 -4.73
CA ALA A 6 11.09 4.46 -5.55
C ALA A 6 10.29 4.87 -6.79
N PHE A 7 9.43 5.88 -6.65
CA PHE A 7 8.72 6.46 -7.79
C PHE A 7 9.69 7.18 -8.73
N LEU A 8 10.55 8.08 -8.26
CA LEU A 8 11.49 8.78 -9.13
C LEU A 8 12.46 7.86 -9.89
N LYS A 9 12.69 6.64 -9.38
CA LYS A 9 13.49 5.59 -10.04
C LYS A 9 12.73 4.72 -11.03
N GLY A 10 11.42 4.92 -11.19
CA GLY A 10 10.59 4.07 -12.06
C GLY A 10 10.21 2.73 -11.45
N TYR A 11 10.56 2.45 -10.20
CA TYR A 11 10.31 1.13 -9.59
C TYR A 11 8.82 0.90 -9.31
N LYS A 12 8.09 1.97 -9.01
CA LYS A 12 6.66 1.92 -8.72
C LYS A 12 5.82 2.69 -9.75
N PRO A 13 4.62 2.18 -10.09
CA PRO A 13 3.79 2.74 -11.16
C PRO A 13 3.19 4.12 -10.84
N ALA A 14 2.89 4.38 -9.56
CA ALA A 14 2.25 5.61 -9.12
C ALA A 14 2.72 6.03 -7.72
N PHE A 15 2.54 7.30 -7.41
CA PHE A 15 2.86 7.91 -6.13
C PHE A 15 1.71 8.80 -5.67
N LEU A 16 1.21 8.54 -4.45
CA LEU A 16 0.21 9.36 -3.79
C LEU A 16 0.91 10.29 -2.80
N ASP A 17 0.71 11.59 -2.98
CA ASP A 17 1.04 12.63 -2.00
C ASP A 17 -0.26 13.23 -1.45
N ILE A 18 -0.32 13.42 -0.13
CA ILE A 18 -1.45 14.04 0.56
C ILE A 18 -0.94 15.35 1.19
N PRO A 19 -1.17 16.50 0.52
CA PRO A 19 -0.76 17.79 1.04
C PRO A 19 -1.33 18.01 2.44
N LEU A 20 -0.53 18.65 3.31
CA LEU A 20 -0.85 18.96 4.72
C LEU A 20 -0.66 17.81 5.72
N GLU A 21 -0.33 16.59 5.27
CA GLU A 21 0.17 15.56 6.19
C GLU A 21 1.66 15.74 6.51
N ARG A 22 2.10 15.18 7.65
CA ARG A 22 3.46 15.31 8.21
C ARG A 22 4.59 14.84 7.27
N TRP A 23 4.23 14.23 6.13
CA TRP A 23 5.13 13.50 5.24
C TRP A 23 5.09 14.00 3.79
N LYS A 24 4.79 15.29 3.57
CA LYS A 24 4.83 15.89 2.22
C LYS A 24 6.18 15.66 1.53
N THR A 25 6.14 15.38 0.23
CA THR A 25 7.35 15.31 -0.58
C THR A 25 8.04 16.67 -0.72
N GLU A 26 9.38 16.66 -0.71
CA GLU A 26 10.21 17.81 -1.07
C GLU A 26 10.31 18.03 -2.58
N HIS A 27 9.81 17.08 -3.38
CA HIS A 27 9.90 17.07 -4.85
C HIS A 27 8.63 17.57 -5.54
N MET A 28 7.73 18.26 -4.84
CA MET A 28 6.39 18.58 -5.37
C MET A 28 6.44 19.38 -6.68
N GLU A 29 7.25 20.43 -6.74
CA GLU A 29 7.41 21.27 -7.95
C GLU A 29 7.87 20.41 -9.14
N TYR A 30 8.93 19.63 -8.95
CA TYR A 30 9.45 18.72 -9.97
C TYR A 30 8.42 17.69 -10.43
N LEU A 31 7.65 17.11 -9.50
CA LEU A 31 6.62 16.12 -9.81
C LEU A 31 5.50 16.70 -10.67
N LEU A 32 5.02 17.91 -10.33
CA LEU A 32 3.97 18.61 -11.08
C LEU A 32 4.41 19.00 -12.50
N GLU A 33 5.69 19.32 -12.68
CA GLU A 33 6.25 19.68 -13.99
C GLU A 33 6.57 18.48 -14.88
N THR A 34 6.88 17.33 -14.29
CA THR A 34 7.49 16.20 -15.02
C THR A 34 6.53 15.03 -15.24
N TYR A 35 5.60 14.78 -14.33
CA TYR A 35 4.80 13.55 -14.34
C TYR A 35 3.32 13.84 -14.54
N PRO A 36 2.60 13.00 -15.31
CA PRO A 36 1.14 13.07 -15.36
C PRO A 36 0.56 12.78 -13.98
N TYR A 37 -0.50 13.50 -13.62
CA TYR A 37 -1.16 13.36 -12.33
C TYR A 37 -2.66 13.63 -12.41
N VAL A 38 -3.36 13.22 -11.35
CA VAL A 38 -4.72 13.66 -11.04
C VAL A 38 -4.78 14.15 -9.60
N GLY A 39 -5.74 15.00 -9.27
CA GLY A 39 -5.95 15.50 -7.92
C GLY A 39 -7.41 15.45 -7.47
N GLN A 40 -7.66 16.07 -6.31
CA GLN A 40 -8.99 16.09 -5.67
C GLN A 40 -10.12 16.66 -6.54
N ASN A 41 -9.80 17.52 -7.52
CA ASN A 41 -10.79 18.13 -8.40
C ASN A 41 -11.21 17.20 -9.54
N ASP A 42 -10.41 16.17 -9.83
CA ASP A 42 -10.67 15.19 -10.89
C ASP A 42 -11.48 14.01 -10.35
N TYR A 43 -11.14 13.54 -9.15
CA TYR A 43 -11.74 12.36 -8.51
C TYR A 43 -11.79 12.49 -7.00
N ASP A 44 -12.88 12.01 -6.39
CA ASP A 44 -12.96 11.86 -4.93
C ASP A 44 -12.44 10.49 -4.47
N LEU A 45 -11.11 10.33 -4.42
CA LEU A 45 -10.47 9.08 -3.96
C LEU A 45 -10.32 9.01 -2.44
N LEU A 46 -10.29 10.15 -1.75
CA LEU A 46 -9.96 10.26 -0.32
C LEU A 46 -11.05 10.98 0.49
N SER A 47 -12.31 10.93 0.04
CA SER A 47 -13.47 11.51 0.72
C SER A 47 -13.30 13.01 1.02
N GLY A 48 -12.97 13.77 -0.02
CA GLY A 48 -12.79 15.22 0.00
C GLY A 48 -11.44 15.71 0.52
N ARG A 49 -10.50 14.82 0.84
CA ARG A 49 -9.14 15.22 1.24
C ARG A 49 -8.30 15.61 0.01
N PRO A 50 -7.49 16.68 0.10
CA PRO A 50 -6.53 17.02 -0.93
C PRO A 50 -5.52 15.90 -1.18
N PHE A 51 -5.27 15.61 -2.45
CA PHE A 51 -4.23 14.69 -2.87
C PHE A 51 -3.71 15.04 -4.26
N TYR A 52 -2.53 14.49 -4.55
CA TYR A 52 -1.98 14.34 -5.89
C TYR A 52 -1.61 12.87 -6.08
N LEU A 53 -2.12 12.26 -7.15
CA LEU A 53 -1.75 10.92 -7.57
C LEU A 53 -0.95 11.04 -8.87
N PHE A 54 0.35 10.91 -8.77
CA PHE A 54 1.30 10.95 -9.88
C PHE A 54 1.47 9.56 -10.50
N PHE A 55 1.66 9.51 -11.81
CA PHE A 55 1.88 8.28 -12.58
C PHE A 55 3.23 8.35 -13.30
N GLN A 56 3.89 7.20 -13.49
CA GLN A 56 5.16 7.17 -14.22
C GLN A 56 5.06 7.68 -15.65
N ASN A 57 3.90 7.50 -16.29
CA ASN A 57 3.66 7.89 -17.67
C ASN A 57 2.15 7.94 -17.99
N GLU A 58 1.85 8.52 -19.16
CA GLU A 58 0.50 8.70 -19.71
C GLU A 58 -0.28 7.40 -19.88
N LEU A 59 0.42 6.28 -20.15
CA LEU A 59 -0.21 4.97 -20.30
C LEU A 59 -0.82 4.52 -18.96
N ILE A 60 -0.07 4.64 -17.86
CA ILE A 60 -0.57 4.26 -16.52
C ILE A 60 -1.72 5.18 -16.10
N GLN A 61 -1.62 6.48 -16.36
CA GLN A 61 -2.72 7.41 -16.11
C GLN A 61 -3.98 7.03 -16.92
N SER A 62 -3.82 6.68 -18.19
CA SER A 62 -4.91 6.23 -19.06
C SER A 62 -5.59 4.96 -18.54
N LEU A 63 -4.81 3.99 -18.05
CA LEU A 63 -5.34 2.78 -17.41
C LEU A 63 -6.14 3.11 -16.14
N PHE A 64 -5.64 4.05 -15.33
CA PHE A 64 -6.35 4.54 -14.15
C PHE A 64 -7.70 5.19 -14.55
N HIS A 65 -7.72 6.06 -15.55
CA HIS A 65 -8.96 6.68 -16.03
C HIS A 65 -9.96 5.66 -16.57
N ALA A 66 -9.49 4.64 -17.32
CA ALA A 66 -10.34 3.58 -17.83
C ALA A 66 -10.98 2.77 -16.70
N GLU A 67 -10.20 2.46 -15.66
CA GLU A 67 -10.67 1.73 -14.48
C GLU A 67 -11.73 2.54 -13.72
N VAL A 68 -11.50 3.84 -13.49
CA VAL A 68 -12.48 4.70 -12.81
C VAL A 68 -13.76 4.89 -13.63
N LYS A 69 -13.65 5.10 -14.95
CA LYS A 69 -14.82 5.26 -15.84
C LYS A 69 -15.69 4.00 -15.88
N ARG A 70 -15.07 2.81 -15.81
CA ARG A 70 -15.80 1.54 -15.80
C ARG A 70 -16.74 1.41 -14.60
N SER A 71 -16.39 2.01 -13.47
CA SER A 71 -17.20 1.98 -12.24
C SER A 71 -18.43 2.90 -12.28
N GLY A 72 -18.49 3.88 -13.19
CA GLY A 72 -19.59 4.83 -13.32
C GLY A 72 -19.64 5.84 -12.17
N THR A 73 -20.09 5.39 -10.99
CA THR A 73 -20.04 6.14 -9.73
C THR A 73 -19.10 5.43 -8.78
N LEU A 74 -17.96 6.06 -8.48
CA LEU A 74 -16.93 5.46 -7.65
C LEU A 74 -17.41 5.31 -6.21
N SER A 75 -17.79 4.11 -5.80
CA SER A 75 -18.03 3.82 -4.38
C SER A 75 -16.72 3.90 -3.60
N ALA A 76 -16.79 4.14 -2.29
CA ALA A 76 -15.59 4.18 -1.44
C ALA A 76 -14.79 2.85 -1.47
N LYS A 77 -15.49 1.72 -1.65
CA LYS A 77 -14.89 0.39 -1.81
C LYS A 77 -14.07 0.29 -3.10
N GLU A 78 -14.62 0.80 -4.21
CA GLU A 78 -13.93 0.83 -5.49
C GLU A 78 -12.75 1.81 -5.47
N ALA A 79 -12.92 2.97 -4.83
CA ALA A 79 -11.85 3.94 -4.63
C ALA A 79 -10.64 3.32 -3.92
N ASP A 80 -10.87 2.66 -2.77
CA ASP A 80 -9.81 1.96 -2.02
C ASP A 80 -9.10 0.91 -2.88
N ARG A 81 -9.86 0.12 -3.65
CA ARG A 81 -9.33 -0.94 -4.50
C ARG A 81 -8.48 -0.40 -5.64
N ILE A 82 -9.00 0.59 -6.37
CA ILE A 82 -8.30 1.23 -7.49
C ILE A 82 -7.02 1.87 -6.97
N LEU A 83 -7.11 2.61 -5.86
CA LEU A 83 -5.96 3.28 -5.27
C LEU A 83 -4.88 2.28 -4.83
N GLY A 84 -5.23 1.22 -4.11
CA GLY A 84 -4.27 0.20 -3.71
C GLY A 84 -3.61 -0.50 -4.91
N THR A 85 -4.39 -0.79 -5.95
CA THR A 85 -3.91 -1.44 -7.18
C THR A 85 -2.94 -0.54 -7.94
N ILE A 86 -3.31 0.73 -8.17
CA ILE A 86 -2.51 1.66 -8.96
C ILE A 86 -1.23 2.07 -8.24
N LEU A 87 -1.23 2.07 -6.90
CA LEU A 87 -0.02 2.26 -6.08
C LEU A 87 0.92 1.05 -6.08
N GLY A 88 0.55 -0.04 -6.75
CA GLY A 88 1.36 -1.24 -6.89
C GLY A 88 1.38 -2.11 -5.64
N PHE A 89 0.31 -2.13 -4.85
CA PHE A 89 0.23 -3.02 -3.69
C PHE A 89 -0.20 -4.45 -4.11
N PRO A 90 0.20 -5.46 -3.32
CA PRO A 90 -0.24 -6.84 -3.55
C PRO A 90 -1.76 -6.97 -3.53
N PRO A 91 -2.39 -7.76 -4.43
CA PRO A 91 -3.83 -7.90 -4.48
C PRO A 91 -4.48 -8.35 -3.17
N LYS A 92 -3.87 -9.30 -2.45
CA LYS A 92 -4.37 -9.78 -1.14
C LYS A 92 -4.36 -8.69 -0.08
N ALA A 93 -3.34 -7.84 -0.05
CA ALA A 93 -3.30 -6.71 0.86
C ALA A 93 -4.40 -5.67 0.53
N VAL A 94 -4.65 -5.42 -0.75
CA VAL A 94 -5.76 -4.55 -1.20
C VAL A 94 -7.10 -5.14 -0.76
N ASP A 95 -7.33 -6.44 -1.00
CA ASP A 95 -8.56 -7.13 -0.60
C ASP A 95 -8.81 -7.05 0.91
N PHE A 96 -7.77 -7.28 1.71
CA PHE A 96 -7.83 -7.17 3.16
C PHE A 96 -8.20 -5.75 3.61
N TYR A 97 -7.52 -4.74 3.08
CA TYR A 97 -7.81 -3.34 3.42
C TYR A 97 -9.24 -2.94 3.05
N VAL A 98 -9.65 -3.26 1.83
CA VAL A 98 -11.00 -2.98 1.33
C VAL A 98 -12.06 -3.63 2.22
N ARG A 99 -11.87 -4.91 2.59
CA ARG A 99 -12.78 -5.61 3.52
C ARG A 99 -12.83 -4.91 4.88
N MET A 100 -11.68 -4.58 5.45
CA MET A 100 -11.60 -3.91 6.76
C MET A 100 -12.35 -2.57 6.75
N MET A 101 -12.14 -1.74 5.72
CA MET A 101 -12.83 -0.45 5.60
C MET A 101 -14.33 -0.59 5.29
N GLU A 102 -14.72 -1.64 4.57
CA GLU A 102 -16.13 -1.94 4.31
C GLU A 102 -16.90 -2.26 5.60
N GLU A 103 -16.31 -3.04 6.51
CA GLU A 103 -16.93 -3.35 7.81
C GLU A 103 -17.02 -2.11 8.72
N GLU A 104 -16.01 -1.23 8.69
CA GLU A 104 -16.05 0.07 9.39
C GLU A 104 -17.21 0.94 8.88
N ARG A 105 -17.35 1.07 7.55
CA ARG A 105 -18.41 1.88 6.92
C ARG A 105 -19.82 1.31 7.14
N LYS A 106 -19.96 -0.01 7.25
CA LYS A 106 -21.23 -0.69 7.60
C LYS A 106 -21.59 -0.55 9.08
N GLY A 107 -20.69 -0.05 9.92
CA GLY A 107 -20.88 -0.01 11.38
C GLY A 107 -20.74 -1.37 12.05
N ASN A 108 -20.14 -2.36 11.38
CA ASN A 108 -19.85 -3.67 11.98
C ASN A 108 -18.54 -3.60 12.79
N ILE A 109 -18.63 -2.93 13.94
CA ILE A 109 -17.48 -2.57 14.77
C ILE A 109 -16.72 -3.81 15.30
N GLU A 110 -17.43 -4.89 15.64
CA GLU A 110 -16.80 -6.14 16.10
C GLU A 110 -15.90 -6.78 15.04
N GLU A 111 -16.42 -6.96 13.82
CA GLU A 111 -15.62 -7.53 12.72
C GLU A 111 -14.48 -6.60 12.31
N TYR A 112 -14.72 -5.28 12.29
CA TYR A 112 -13.67 -4.29 12.05
C TYR A 112 -12.53 -4.42 13.07
N HIS A 113 -12.84 -4.51 14.37
CA HIS A 113 -11.82 -4.70 15.41
C HIS A 113 -11.09 -6.03 15.26
N ARG A 114 -11.79 -7.12 14.91
CA ARG A 114 -11.17 -8.42 14.64
C ARG A 114 -10.19 -8.36 13.48
N LEU A 115 -10.56 -7.72 12.36
CA LEU A 115 -9.67 -7.52 11.21
C LEU A 115 -8.51 -6.59 11.56
N ARG A 116 -8.77 -5.47 12.22
CA ARG A 116 -7.74 -4.53 12.69
C ARG A 116 -6.76 -5.20 13.65
N GLY A 117 -7.23 -6.11 14.49
CA GLY A 117 -6.42 -6.94 15.39
C GLY A 117 -5.41 -7.83 14.66
N ARG A 118 -5.62 -8.11 13.37
CA ARG A 118 -4.72 -8.87 12.50
C ARG A 118 -3.87 -7.99 11.56
N LYS A 119 -4.12 -6.69 11.54
CA LYS A 119 -3.44 -5.73 10.65
C LYS A 119 -1.97 -5.56 11.03
N ILE A 120 -1.07 -5.79 10.07
CA ILE A 120 0.33 -5.38 10.11
C ILE A 120 0.63 -4.39 8.97
N GLY A 121 1.64 -3.54 9.14
CA GLY A 121 2.20 -2.79 8.01
C GLY A 121 3.27 -3.62 7.31
N LEU A 122 3.34 -3.58 5.99
CA LEU A 122 4.42 -4.18 5.19
C LEU A 122 5.07 -3.11 4.31
N ILE A 123 6.40 -3.08 4.30
CA ILE A 123 7.22 -2.05 3.66
C ILE A 123 8.32 -2.71 2.82
N TYR A 124 8.38 -2.37 1.54
CA TYR A 124 9.42 -2.81 0.60
C TYR A 124 9.41 -1.95 -0.66
N CYS A 125 10.56 -1.57 -1.20
CA CYS A 125 10.66 -0.85 -2.49
C CYS A 125 9.73 0.38 -2.61
N GLY A 126 9.61 1.19 -1.54
CA GLY A 126 8.69 2.34 -1.51
C GLY A 126 7.19 1.98 -1.47
N CYS A 127 6.82 0.70 -1.36
CA CYS A 127 5.50 0.29 -0.90
C CYS A 127 5.44 0.38 0.62
N SER A 128 4.35 0.92 1.15
CA SER A 128 4.03 0.92 2.58
C SER A 128 2.52 0.83 2.72
N PHE A 129 2.02 -0.35 3.09
CA PHE A 129 0.58 -0.64 3.11
C PHE A 129 0.22 -1.52 4.30
N ALA A 130 -1.08 -1.59 4.61
CA ALA A 130 -1.63 -2.51 5.60
C ALA A 130 -1.92 -3.86 4.95
N THR A 131 -1.63 -4.95 5.65
CA THR A 131 -1.99 -6.31 5.24
C THR A 131 -2.40 -7.17 6.44
N ASP A 132 -3.05 -8.30 6.17
CA ASP A 132 -3.36 -9.33 7.16
C ASP A 132 -2.07 -10.04 7.55
N ILE A 133 -1.88 -10.29 8.85
CA ILE A 133 -0.80 -11.12 9.34
C ILE A 133 -0.79 -12.49 8.66
N GLU A 134 -1.96 -13.06 8.35
CA GLU A 134 -2.05 -14.37 7.69
C GLU A 134 -1.54 -14.37 6.24
N ASP A 135 -1.52 -13.20 5.59
CA ASP A 135 -1.08 -13.05 4.22
C ASP A 135 0.36 -12.49 4.11
N LEU A 136 1.12 -12.41 5.21
CA LEU A 136 2.47 -11.83 5.20
C LEU A 136 3.38 -12.49 4.17
N GLU A 137 3.54 -13.82 4.22
CA GLU A 137 4.42 -14.57 3.32
C GLU A 137 4.05 -14.35 1.84
N ILE A 138 2.78 -14.53 1.49
CA ILE A 138 2.33 -14.40 0.09
C ILE A 138 2.48 -12.97 -0.44
N ASN A 139 2.24 -11.95 0.39
CA ASN A 139 2.45 -10.56 -0.01
C ASN A 139 3.93 -10.21 -0.13
N ALA A 140 4.78 -10.77 0.74
CA ALA A 140 6.22 -10.60 0.67
C ALA A 140 6.78 -11.21 -0.62
N LEU A 141 6.41 -12.45 -0.94
CA LEU A 141 6.82 -13.11 -2.18
C LEU A 141 6.34 -12.35 -3.43
N TRP A 142 5.10 -11.86 -3.42
CA TRP A 142 4.58 -11.03 -4.52
C TRP A 142 5.41 -9.76 -4.72
N LEU A 143 5.82 -9.09 -3.63
CA LEU A 143 6.63 -7.89 -3.71
C LEU A 143 8.03 -8.17 -4.29
N LEU A 144 8.66 -9.26 -3.87
CA LEU A 144 9.99 -9.67 -4.37
C LEU A 144 9.96 -10.03 -5.86
N ASP A 145 8.87 -10.67 -6.32
CA ASP A 145 8.65 -10.97 -7.73
C ASP A 145 8.34 -9.72 -8.56
N LYS A 146 7.44 -8.86 -8.05
CA LYS A 146 7.00 -7.64 -8.75
C LYS A 146 8.10 -6.59 -8.85
N TYR A 147 8.94 -6.49 -7.83
CA TYR A 147 9.98 -5.47 -7.69
C TYR A 147 11.36 -6.10 -7.44
N PRO A 148 11.93 -6.81 -8.42
CA PRO A 148 13.16 -7.59 -8.25
C PRO A 148 14.43 -6.73 -8.28
N TYR A 149 14.35 -5.47 -7.85
CA TYR A 149 15.46 -4.51 -7.92
C TYR A 149 16.46 -4.77 -6.79
N GLU A 150 17.74 -4.85 -7.14
CA GLU A 150 18.80 -5.17 -6.16
C GLU A 150 18.87 -4.14 -5.04
N GLU A 151 18.79 -2.86 -5.38
CA GLU A 151 18.76 -1.77 -4.40
C GLU A 151 17.57 -1.90 -3.41
N ALA A 152 16.43 -2.41 -3.86
CA ALA A 152 15.29 -2.63 -2.97
C ALA A 152 15.54 -3.81 -2.01
N LYS A 153 16.25 -4.86 -2.45
CA LYS A 153 16.67 -5.97 -1.59
C LYS A 153 17.71 -5.52 -0.55
N GLU A 154 18.68 -4.73 -0.97
CA GLU A 154 19.70 -4.14 -0.09
C GLU A 154 19.07 -3.26 1.00
N ASP A 155 18.12 -2.39 0.61
CA ASP A 155 17.34 -1.59 1.56
C ASP A 155 16.52 -2.45 2.52
N GLY A 156 16.00 -3.58 2.02
CA GLY A 156 15.34 -4.61 2.80
C GLY A 156 13.82 -4.45 2.93
N MET A 157 13.20 -5.56 3.34
CA MET A 157 11.77 -5.61 3.65
C MET A 157 11.55 -5.46 5.15
N TYR A 158 10.48 -4.76 5.53
CA TYR A 158 10.14 -4.52 6.93
C TYR A 158 8.65 -4.67 7.18
N ILE A 159 8.28 -5.15 8.36
CA ILE A 159 6.92 -4.99 8.88
C ILE A 159 6.86 -3.86 9.91
N ARG A 160 5.67 -3.29 10.07
CA ARG A 160 5.30 -2.48 11.23
C ARG A 160 4.29 -3.25 12.08
N LEU A 161 4.67 -3.55 13.31
CA LEU A 161 3.88 -4.26 14.30
C LEU A 161 3.99 -3.50 15.62
N ASP A 162 2.85 -3.07 16.18
CA ASP A 162 2.79 -2.38 17.48
C ASP A 162 3.73 -1.16 17.62
N GLY A 163 3.91 -0.43 16.51
CA GLY A 163 4.80 0.73 16.44
C GLY A 163 6.27 0.40 16.20
N GLU A 164 6.67 -0.86 16.31
CA GLU A 164 8.01 -1.32 15.97
C GLU A 164 8.17 -1.57 14.48
N ARG A 165 9.36 -1.27 13.96
CA ARG A 165 9.78 -1.63 12.60
C ARG A 165 10.72 -2.82 12.68
N ILE A 166 10.29 -3.96 12.15
CA ILE A 166 11.02 -5.24 12.23
C ILE A 166 11.45 -5.64 10.82
N ARG A 167 12.73 -5.99 10.63
CA ARG A 167 13.24 -6.45 9.33
C ARG A 167 12.73 -7.87 9.05
N VAL A 168 12.25 -8.10 7.82
CA VAL A 168 11.82 -9.42 7.34
C VAL A 168 13.02 -10.11 6.68
N PRO A 169 13.36 -11.35 7.06
CA PRO A 169 14.38 -12.11 6.36
C PRO A 169 13.82 -12.63 5.03
N ILE A 170 14.42 -12.17 3.93
CA ILE A 170 13.96 -12.44 2.55
C ILE A 170 14.94 -13.28 1.73
N GLU A 171 15.99 -13.82 2.35
CA GLU A 171 17.05 -14.58 1.65
C GLU A 171 16.61 -15.99 1.25
N SER A 172 15.60 -16.53 1.92
CA SER A 172 15.01 -17.81 1.56
C SER A 172 13.56 -17.90 1.99
N TYR A 173 12.80 -18.69 1.26
CA TYR A 173 11.42 -19.04 1.62
C TYR A 173 11.32 -19.57 3.05
N ARG A 174 12.26 -20.43 3.46
CA ARG A 174 12.28 -21.01 4.80
C ARG A 174 12.38 -19.95 5.90
N GLN A 175 13.30 -18.99 5.76
CA GLN A 175 13.45 -17.93 6.76
C GLN A 175 12.21 -17.03 6.82
N LEU A 176 11.60 -16.73 5.67
CA LEU A 176 10.36 -15.98 5.61
C LEU A 176 9.21 -16.71 6.32
N ALA A 177 9.06 -18.01 6.10
CA ALA A 177 8.05 -18.84 6.74
C ALA A 177 8.26 -18.95 8.27
N GLU A 178 9.50 -19.20 8.71
CA GLU A 178 9.87 -19.23 10.14
C GLU A 178 9.61 -17.86 10.81
N PHE A 179 9.94 -16.76 10.12
CA PHE A 179 9.64 -15.41 10.58
C PHE A 179 8.14 -15.16 10.67
N HIS A 180 7.37 -15.54 9.66
CA HIS A 180 5.91 -15.38 9.65
C HIS A 180 5.28 -16.08 10.84
N GLU A 181 5.67 -17.33 11.12
CA GLU A 181 5.19 -18.07 12.30
C GLU A 181 5.57 -17.36 13.62
N SER A 182 6.80 -16.83 13.75
CA SER A 182 7.18 -16.07 14.93
C SER A 182 6.31 -14.82 15.17
N ILE A 183 5.89 -14.15 14.09
CA ILE A 183 5.04 -12.97 14.16
C ILE A 183 3.60 -13.35 14.54
N ARG A 184 3.10 -14.49 14.05
CA ARG A 184 1.79 -15.05 14.48
C ARG A 184 1.78 -15.35 15.98
N GLN A 185 2.83 -15.99 16.49
CA GLN A 185 2.96 -16.30 17.91
C GLN A 185 3.04 -15.04 18.76
N ARG A 186 3.84 -14.04 18.33
CA ARG A 186 3.92 -12.73 19.01
C ARG A 186 2.55 -12.06 19.10
N ARG A 187 1.75 -12.12 18.03
CA ARG A 187 0.39 -11.53 17.99
C ARG A 187 -0.60 -12.30 18.85
N GLY A 188 -0.55 -13.64 18.82
CA GLY A 188 -1.43 -14.51 19.62
C GLY A 188 -1.12 -14.48 21.13
N ALA A 189 0.10 -14.11 21.51
CA ALA A 189 0.51 -13.95 22.90
C ALA A 189 0.07 -12.61 23.54
N VAL A 190 -0.43 -11.64 22.75
CA VAL A 190 -0.97 -10.38 23.25
C VAL A 190 -2.49 -10.56 23.44
N PRO A 191 -3.02 -10.47 24.67
CA PRO A 191 -4.46 -10.50 24.90
C PRO A 191 -5.15 -9.37 24.14
N VAL A 192 -6.24 -9.70 23.45
CA VAL A 192 -7.12 -8.72 22.77
C VAL A 192 -7.94 -7.96 23.80
#